data_AF-A0A934RV00-F1
#
_entry.id   AF-A0A934RV00-F1
#
_cell.length_a   1.000
_cell.length_b   1.000
_cell.length_c   1.000
_cell.angle_alpha   90.00
_cell.angle_beta   90.00
_cell.angle_gamma   90.00
#
_symmetry.space_group_name_H-M   'P 1'
#
loop_
_entity.id
_entity.type
_entity.pdbx_description
1 polymer ?
#
loop_
_entity_poly.entity_id
_entity_poly.type
_entity_poly.pdbx_seq_one_letter_code
_entity_poly.pdbx_strand_id
1 'polypeptide(L)'
;MENLSSSELDSPSKTPLFIAISAVLVALVSLALGWMGLSRATALEAEIKRLEEAASADTGLEQSVQANTDRIQKLAEDTNKFSKGVSDALKAANTDIKKSQSDIRKVMMTAGEAKKMVMDLEKKGVKVAVVPSSSSTTSSSKPSTSTQPAAQKAPDAKPGKAGVYTIKSGDNFSKIAAAYKVTLSQLQAANPGIDSRRLRIGQQIVIPAPSN
;
A
#
# COMPACT_ATOMS: atom_id res chain seq x y z
N MET A 1 81.54 -83.73 8.42
CA MET A 1 80.71 -84.30 7.34
C MET A 1 79.29 -84.24 7.83
N GLU A 2 78.54 -83.24 7.37
CA GLU A 2 77.45 -83.45 6.39
C GLU A 2 76.13 -83.69 7.14
N ASN A 3 74.97 -83.17 6.77
CA ASN A 3 74.58 -82.24 5.73
C ASN A 3 73.18 -81.74 6.14
N LEU A 4 72.75 -80.66 5.50
CA LEU A 4 71.47 -79.99 5.70
C LEU A 4 70.25 -80.93 5.56
N SER A 5 69.19 -80.64 6.32
CA SER A 5 67.81 -80.68 5.81
C SER A 5 66.92 -79.81 6.70
N SER A 6 67.06 -78.50 6.50
CA SER A 6 65.89 -77.63 6.49
C SER A 6 65.13 -77.96 5.21
N SER A 7 64.00 -78.66 5.31
CA SER A 7 63.11 -78.86 4.18
C SER A 7 61.66 -78.81 4.65
N GLU A 8 60.97 -77.86 4.02
CA GLU A 8 59.54 -77.79 3.80
C GLU A 8 58.61 -77.81 5.02
N LEU A 9 58.31 -76.61 5.51
CA LEU A 9 56.91 -76.24 5.74
C LEU A 9 56.15 -76.41 4.42
N ASP A 10 55.53 -77.58 4.20
CA ASP A 10 54.43 -77.70 3.26
C ASP A 10 53.13 -77.94 4.04
N SER A 11 52.29 -76.91 4.07
CA SER A 11 50.90 -76.99 4.53
C SER A 11 50.01 -76.43 3.42
N PRO A 12 49.56 -77.27 2.47
CA PRO A 12 48.61 -76.85 1.46
C PRO A 12 47.18 -77.08 1.99
N SER A 13 46.44 -76.00 2.28
CA SER A 13 44.96 -75.99 2.10
C SER A 13 44.24 -74.72 2.55
N LYS A 14 44.84 -73.83 3.35
CA LYS A 14 44.11 -72.63 3.85
C LYS A 14 44.41 -71.32 3.12
N THR A 15 45.52 -71.25 2.40
CA THR A 15 45.94 -70.07 1.62
C THR A 15 44.94 -69.60 0.55
N PRO A 16 44.28 -70.44 -0.27
CA PRO A 16 43.35 -69.93 -1.28
C PRO A 16 42.04 -69.38 -0.66
N LEU A 17 41.58 -69.95 0.45
CA LEU A 17 40.36 -69.52 1.13
C LEU A 17 40.53 -68.17 1.82
N PHE A 18 41.67 -67.93 2.49
CA PHE A 18 41.96 -66.62 3.08
C PHE A 18 42.14 -65.51 2.03
N ILE A 19 42.73 -65.83 0.88
CA ILE A 19 42.85 -64.88 -0.25
C ILE A 19 41.47 -64.56 -0.86
N ALA A 20 40.59 -65.56 -0.99
CA ALA A 20 39.24 -65.34 -1.48
C ALA A 20 38.40 -64.48 -0.51
N ILE A 21 38.49 -64.75 0.80
CA ILE A 21 37.78 -63.96 1.83
C ILE A 21 38.32 -62.53 1.89
N SER A 22 39.65 -62.33 1.80
CA SER A 22 40.23 -60.98 1.80
C SER A 22 39.86 -60.18 0.55
N ALA A 23 39.81 -60.82 -0.63
CA ALA A 23 39.36 -60.19 -1.87
C ALA A 23 37.90 -59.72 -1.78
N VAL A 24 37.01 -60.53 -1.19
CA VAL A 24 35.61 -60.16 -0.96
C VAL A 24 35.49 -59.01 0.03
N LEU A 25 36.26 -59.00 1.11
CA LEU A 25 36.28 -57.89 2.08
C LEU A 25 36.77 -56.58 1.44
N VAL A 26 37.82 -56.62 0.61
CA VAL A 26 38.32 -55.45 -0.12
C VAL A 26 37.26 -54.94 -1.11
N ALA A 27 36.56 -55.83 -1.81
CA ALA A 27 35.47 -55.46 -2.71
C ALA A 27 34.30 -54.78 -1.97
N LEU A 28 33.90 -55.32 -0.82
CA LEU A 28 32.83 -54.74 0.00
C LEU A 28 33.23 -53.39 0.61
N VAL A 29 34.47 -53.24 1.08
CA VAL A 29 34.98 -51.96 1.58
C VAL A 29 35.06 -50.92 0.45
N SER A 30 35.47 -51.33 -0.76
CA SER A 30 35.50 -50.46 -1.94
C SER A 30 34.09 -50.01 -2.35
N LEU A 31 33.12 -50.93 -2.30
CA LEU A 31 31.71 -50.63 -2.58
C LEU A 31 31.12 -49.69 -1.53
N ALA A 32 31.40 -49.93 -0.24
CA ALA A 32 30.94 -49.08 0.86
C ALA A 32 31.54 -47.66 0.78
N LEU A 33 32.84 -47.54 0.48
CA LEU A 33 33.50 -46.25 0.28
C LEU A 33 32.94 -45.51 -0.95
N GLY A 34 32.69 -46.23 -2.05
CA GLY A 34 32.02 -45.66 -3.23
C GLY A 34 30.63 -45.13 -2.91
N TRP A 35 29.85 -45.86 -2.12
CA TRP A 35 28.49 -45.45 -1.74
C TRP A 35 28.49 -44.27 -0.76
N MET A 36 29.44 -44.24 0.18
CA MET A 36 29.67 -43.11 1.08
C MET A 36 30.08 -41.85 0.30
N GLY A 37 30.96 -42.00 -0.70
CA GLY A 37 31.39 -40.93 -1.60
C GLY A 37 30.24 -40.38 -2.45
N LEU A 38 29.40 -41.25 -3.01
CA LEU A 38 28.22 -40.85 -3.79
C LEU A 38 27.19 -40.12 -2.91
N SER A 39 26.95 -40.60 -1.69
CA SER A 39 26.05 -39.94 -0.74
C SER A 39 26.57 -38.54 -0.36
N ARG A 40 27.88 -38.40 -0.13
CA ARG A 40 28.53 -37.11 0.11
C ARG A 40 28.42 -36.18 -1.11
N ALA A 41 28.57 -36.70 -2.33
CA ALA A 41 28.42 -35.93 -3.56
C ALA A 41 26.99 -35.41 -3.74
N THR A 42 25.97 -36.25 -3.51
CA THR A 42 24.57 -35.81 -3.57
C THR A 42 24.21 -34.77 -2.50
N ALA A 43 24.83 -34.86 -1.31
CA ALA A 43 24.67 -33.86 -0.27
C ALA A 43 25.33 -32.52 -0.65
N LEU A 44 26.49 -32.56 -1.29
CA LEU A 44 27.18 -31.37 -1.79
C LEU A 44 26.40 -30.69 -2.93
N GLU A 45 25.82 -31.44 -3.86
CA GLU A 45 24.96 -30.88 -4.91
C GLU A 45 23.71 -30.18 -4.35
N ALA A 46 23.11 -30.75 -3.30
CA ALA A 46 21.97 -30.12 -2.61
C ALA A 46 22.37 -28.80 -1.93
N GLU A 47 23.57 -28.74 -1.33
CA GLU A 47 24.11 -27.53 -0.71
C GLU A 47 24.38 -26.44 -1.77
N ILE A 48 24.98 -26.80 -2.91
CA ILE A 48 25.24 -25.89 -4.03
C ILE A 48 23.93 -25.30 -4.56
N LYS A 49 22.90 -26.14 -4.76
CA LYS A 49 21.60 -25.67 -5.24
C LYS A 49 20.93 -24.72 -4.25
N ARG A 50 21.06 -24.99 -2.94
CA ARG A 50 20.58 -24.06 -1.90
C ARG A 50 21.35 -22.75 -1.87
N LEU A 51 22.66 -22.77 -2.11
CA LEU A 51 23.47 -21.56 -2.21
C LEU A 51 23.09 -20.71 -3.43
N GLU A 52 22.75 -21.34 -4.55
CA GLU A 52 22.26 -20.65 -5.76
C GLU A 52 20.86 -20.04 -5.52
N GLU A 53 19.97 -20.75 -4.82
CA GLU A 53 18.65 -20.23 -4.44
C GLU A 53 18.77 -19.08 -3.41
N ALA A 54 19.73 -19.17 -2.47
CA ALA A 54 20.04 -18.09 -1.55
C ALA A 54 20.62 -16.85 -2.25
N ALA A 55 21.50 -17.04 -3.25
CA ALA A 55 22.01 -15.94 -4.07
C ALA A 55 20.90 -15.28 -4.91
N SER A 56 19.92 -16.06 -5.36
CA SER A 56 18.74 -15.56 -6.07
C SER A 56 17.85 -14.68 -5.19
N ALA A 57 17.72 -15.01 -3.90
CA ALA A 57 16.94 -14.21 -2.94
C ALA A 57 17.55 -12.82 -2.69
N ASP A 58 18.88 -12.71 -2.71
CA ASP A 58 19.59 -11.44 -2.53
C ASP A 58 19.31 -10.46 -3.67
N THR A 59 19.22 -10.96 -4.92
CA THR A 59 18.84 -10.14 -6.08
C THR A 59 17.42 -9.59 -5.98
N GLY A 60 16.49 -10.33 -5.37
CA GLY A 60 15.12 -9.87 -5.16
C GLY A 60 15.06 -8.73 -4.14
N LEU A 61 15.91 -8.77 -3.11
CA LEU A 61 16.01 -7.70 -2.13
C LEU A 61 16.55 -6.42 -2.78
N GLU A 62 17.64 -6.50 -3.56
CA GLU A 62 18.17 -5.35 -4.29
C GLU A 62 17.14 -4.73 -5.25
N GLN A 63 16.40 -5.55 -5.99
CA GLN A 63 15.31 -5.06 -6.85
C GLN A 63 14.23 -4.33 -6.06
N SER A 64 13.86 -4.84 -4.88
CA SER A 64 12.87 -4.19 -4.02
C SER A 64 13.37 -2.85 -3.47
N VAL A 65 14.67 -2.77 -3.13
CA VAL A 65 15.32 -1.53 -2.66
C VAL A 65 15.37 -0.50 -3.80
N GLN A 66 15.70 -0.94 -5.01
CA GLN A 66 15.70 -0.06 -6.18
C GLN A 66 14.30 0.45 -6.51
N ALA A 67 13.30 -0.45 -6.56
CA ALA A 67 11.92 -0.08 -6.80
C ALA A 67 11.38 0.88 -5.72
N ASN A 68 11.76 0.68 -4.45
CA ASN A 68 11.39 1.61 -3.39
C ASN A 68 12.09 2.97 -3.54
N THR A 69 13.34 3.00 -3.98
CA THR A 69 14.08 4.25 -4.28
C THR A 69 13.38 5.06 -5.37
N ASP A 70 12.98 4.41 -6.47
CA ASP A 70 12.25 5.06 -7.56
C ASP A 70 10.89 5.62 -7.09
N ARG A 71 10.18 4.86 -6.24
CA ARG A 71 8.92 5.31 -5.64
C ARG A 71 9.12 6.54 -4.76
N ILE A 72 10.20 6.59 -3.97
CA ILE A 72 10.53 7.74 -3.12
C ILE A 72 10.83 8.97 -3.98
N GLN A 73 11.61 8.81 -5.06
CA GLN A 73 11.95 9.91 -5.95
C GLN A 73 10.71 10.48 -6.66
N LYS A 74 9.83 9.60 -7.15
CA LYS A 74 8.55 10.02 -7.74
C LYS A 74 7.67 10.75 -6.73
N LEU A 75 7.59 10.26 -5.50
CA LEU A 75 6.81 10.90 -4.44
C LEU A 75 7.35 12.30 -4.10
N ALA A 76 8.68 12.48 -4.12
CA ALA A 76 9.30 13.79 -3.94
C ALA A 76 8.92 14.76 -5.07
N GLU A 77 8.90 14.29 -6.32
CA GLU A 77 8.50 15.10 -7.47
C GLU A 77 7.01 15.49 -7.42
N ASP A 78 6.13 14.54 -7.10
CA ASP A 78 4.69 14.76 -6.95
C ASP A 78 4.41 15.77 -5.82
N THR A 79 5.15 15.69 -4.72
CA THR A 79 5.06 16.65 -3.61
C THR A 79 5.44 18.06 -4.05
N ASN A 80 6.49 18.20 -4.86
CA ASN A 80 6.92 19.50 -5.39
C ASN A 80 5.90 20.08 -6.38
N LYS A 81 5.35 19.23 -7.28
CA LYS A 81 4.28 19.63 -8.21
C LYS A 81 3.03 20.07 -7.46
N PHE A 82 2.63 19.34 -6.42
CA PHE A 82 1.49 19.69 -5.58
C PHE A 82 1.70 21.04 -4.90
N SER A 83 2.87 21.25 -4.27
CA SER A 83 3.24 22.53 -3.63
C SER A 83 3.14 23.70 -4.61
N LYS A 84 3.70 23.54 -5.82
CA LYS A 84 3.60 24.54 -6.88
C LYS A 84 2.15 24.80 -7.29
N GLY A 85 1.36 23.75 -7.51
CA GLY A 85 -0.05 23.87 -7.86
C GLY A 85 -0.87 24.61 -6.81
N VAL A 86 -0.62 24.35 -5.52
CA VAL A 86 -1.25 25.08 -4.41
C VAL A 86 -0.85 26.56 -4.44
N SER A 87 0.43 26.88 -4.63
CA SER A 87 0.91 28.27 -4.72
C SER A 87 0.29 29.03 -5.89
N ASP A 88 0.20 28.41 -7.06
CA ASP A 88 -0.38 29.01 -8.26
C ASP A 88 -1.89 29.21 -8.10
N ALA A 89 -2.61 28.24 -7.52
CA ALA A 89 -4.02 28.38 -7.17
C ALA A 89 -4.26 29.52 -6.16
N LEU A 90 -3.38 29.67 -5.16
CA LEU A 90 -3.47 30.76 -4.19
C LEU A 90 -3.28 32.13 -4.84
N LYS A 91 -2.33 32.25 -5.78
CA LYS A 91 -2.10 33.49 -6.54
C LYS A 91 -3.28 33.85 -7.43
N ALA A 92 -3.85 32.86 -8.12
CA ALA A 92 -5.04 33.04 -8.95
C ALA A 92 -6.21 33.53 -8.09
N ALA A 93 -6.52 32.84 -6.99
CA ALA A 93 -7.59 33.23 -6.07
C ALA A 93 -7.39 34.64 -5.50
N ASN A 94 -6.17 35.00 -5.11
CA ASN A 94 -5.88 36.35 -4.61
C ASN A 94 -6.08 37.43 -5.69
N THR A 95 -5.80 37.11 -6.95
CA THR A 95 -6.04 38.00 -8.08
C THR A 95 -7.53 38.20 -8.31
N ASP A 96 -8.31 37.13 -8.26
CA ASP A 96 -9.77 37.18 -8.40
C ASP A 96 -10.42 37.98 -7.27
N ILE A 97 -9.96 37.80 -6.03
CA ILE A 97 -10.42 38.60 -4.87
C ILE A 97 -10.18 40.09 -5.12
N LYS A 98 -9.00 40.48 -5.61
CA LYS A 98 -8.70 41.89 -5.92
C LYS A 98 -9.60 42.43 -7.03
N LYS A 99 -9.86 41.64 -8.07
CA LYS A 99 -10.77 42.03 -9.15
C LYS A 99 -12.20 42.21 -8.63
N SER A 100 -12.69 41.26 -7.83
CA SER A 100 -14.00 41.34 -7.18
C SER A 100 -14.12 42.58 -6.28
N GLN A 101 -13.08 42.91 -5.50
CA GLN A 101 -13.08 44.15 -4.71
C GLN A 101 -13.18 45.42 -5.55
N SER A 102 -12.51 45.46 -6.71
CA SER A 102 -12.66 46.57 -7.67
C SER A 102 -14.09 46.64 -8.21
N ASP A 103 -14.65 45.51 -8.60
CA ASP A 103 -16.00 45.43 -9.16
C ASP A 103 -17.06 45.84 -8.11
N ILE A 104 -16.90 45.41 -6.84
CA ILE A 104 -17.73 45.86 -5.71
C ILE A 104 -17.63 47.39 -5.53
N ARG A 105 -16.43 47.95 -5.62
CA ARG A 105 -16.22 49.40 -5.46
C ARG A 105 -16.94 50.19 -6.55
N LYS A 106 -16.94 49.70 -7.80
CA LYS A 106 -17.70 50.28 -8.91
C LYS A 106 -19.21 50.23 -8.65
N VAL A 107 -19.72 49.08 -8.22
CA VAL A 107 -21.16 48.90 -7.90
C VAL A 107 -21.58 49.83 -6.76
N MET A 108 -20.74 50.02 -5.74
CA MET A 108 -21.03 50.97 -4.67
C MET A 108 -21.08 52.43 -5.18
N MET A 109 -20.19 52.81 -6.11
CA MET A 109 -20.24 54.14 -6.72
C MET A 109 -21.51 54.36 -7.55
N THR A 110 -21.87 53.40 -8.42
CA THR A 110 -23.08 53.51 -9.24
C THR A 110 -24.35 53.49 -8.40
N ALA A 111 -24.39 52.69 -7.33
CA ALA A 111 -25.49 52.72 -6.37
C ALA A 111 -25.59 54.06 -5.63
N GLY A 112 -24.46 54.69 -5.30
CA GLY A 112 -24.41 56.04 -4.72
C GLY A 112 -24.97 57.10 -5.66
N GLU A 113 -24.58 57.06 -6.95
CA GLU A 113 -25.12 57.95 -7.98
C GLU A 113 -26.63 57.75 -8.20
N ALA A 114 -27.09 56.50 -8.31
CA ALA A 114 -28.51 56.18 -8.46
C ALA A 114 -29.32 56.68 -7.26
N LYS A 115 -28.80 56.51 -6.04
CA LYS A 115 -29.44 57.02 -4.82
C LYS A 115 -29.57 58.54 -4.84
N LYS A 116 -28.54 59.26 -5.31
CA LYS A 116 -28.59 60.71 -5.48
C LYS A 116 -29.65 61.12 -6.51
N MET A 117 -29.73 60.44 -7.65
CA MET A 117 -30.76 60.70 -8.66
C MET A 117 -32.17 60.48 -8.11
N VAL A 118 -32.39 59.43 -7.32
CA VAL A 118 -33.70 59.17 -6.68
C VAL A 118 -34.08 60.31 -5.74
N MET A 119 -33.14 60.80 -4.91
CA MET A 119 -33.41 61.94 -4.00
C MET A 119 -33.70 63.24 -4.76
N ASP A 120 -33.02 63.50 -5.88
CA ASP A 120 -33.27 64.68 -6.71
C ASP A 120 -34.63 64.62 -7.43
N LEU A 121 -35.07 63.42 -7.85
CA LEU A 121 -36.40 63.19 -8.42
C LEU A 121 -37.52 63.34 -7.39
N GLU A 122 -37.30 62.83 -6.18
CA GLU A 122 -38.24 62.98 -5.06
C GLU A 122 -38.43 64.45 -4.67
N LYS A 123 -37.33 65.22 -4.60
CA LYS A 123 -37.38 66.69 -4.40
C LYS A 123 -38.14 67.43 -5.52
N LYS A 124 -38.12 66.91 -6.75
CA LYS A 124 -38.86 67.47 -7.89
C LYS A 124 -40.33 67.04 -7.93
N GLY A 125 -40.83 66.36 -6.89
CA GLY A 125 -42.24 65.96 -6.77
C GLY A 125 -42.63 64.73 -7.59
N VAL A 126 -41.64 64.02 -8.17
CA VAL A 126 -41.89 62.77 -8.91
C VAL A 126 -42.01 61.63 -7.90
N LYS A 127 -43.25 61.24 -7.57
CA LYS A 127 -43.51 60.03 -6.76
C LYS A 127 -43.31 58.80 -7.64
N VAL A 128 -42.23 58.06 -7.41
CA VAL A 128 -41.99 56.79 -8.10
C VAL A 128 -43.05 55.79 -7.63
N ALA A 129 -43.98 55.43 -8.52
CA ALA A 129 -44.88 54.31 -8.29
C ALA A 129 -44.02 53.04 -8.23
N VAL A 130 -44.00 52.38 -7.08
CA VAL A 130 -43.40 51.04 -6.95
C VAL A 130 -44.20 50.10 -7.85
N VAL A 131 -43.71 49.88 -9.07
CA VAL A 131 -44.14 48.74 -9.87
C VAL A 131 -43.50 47.49 -9.28
N PRO A 132 -44.27 46.45 -8.89
CA PRO A 132 -43.69 45.16 -8.55
C PRO A 132 -43.18 44.54 -9.85
N SER A 133 -41.91 44.75 -10.16
CA SER A 133 -41.24 44.06 -11.26
C SER A 133 -40.91 42.65 -10.81
N SER A 134 -41.77 41.71 -11.24
CA SER A 134 -41.42 40.32 -11.40
C SER A 134 -40.18 40.16 -12.28
N SER A 135 -39.37 39.14 -11.95
CA SER A 135 -38.20 38.61 -12.68
C SER A 135 -36.81 39.19 -12.33
N SER A 136 -36.16 38.53 -11.36
CA SER A 136 -34.82 37.97 -11.62
C SER A 136 -34.61 36.71 -10.76
N THR A 137 -34.55 35.58 -11.45
CA THR A 137 -33.84 34.38 -11.02
C THR A 137 -32.38 34.73 -10.76
N THR A 138 -31.92 34.56 -9.52
CA THR A 138 -30.51 34.25 -9.25
C THR A 138 -30.44 33.44 -7.96
N SER A 139 -30.02 32.21 -8.14
CA SER A 139 -29.76 31.19 -7.13
C SER A 139 -28.87 31.73 -6.02
N SER A 140 -29.38 31.82 -4.80
CA SER A 140 -28.55 31.91 -3.60
C SER A 140 -29.23 31.26 -2.41
N SER A 141 -28.39 30.55 -1.66
CA SER A 141 -28.53 30.14 -0.26
C SER A 141 -29.68 29.22 0.11
N LYS A 142 -29.37 27.92 0.26
CA LYS A 142 -30.01 27.12 1.31
C LYS A 142 -29.17 27.26 2.60
N PRO A 143 -29.80 27.59 3.75
CA PRO A 143 -29.10 27.85 5.00
C PRO A 143 -28.59 26.57 5.66
N SER A 144 -27.52 26.72 6.43
CA SER A 144 -27.06 25.79 7.46
C SER A 144 -28.22 25.38 8.37
N THR A 145 -28.45 24.08 8.49
CA THR A 145 -29.28 23.50 9.55
C THR A 145 -28.41 22.54 10.35
N SER A 146 -28.11 22.94 11.58
CA SER A 146 -27.71 22.05 12.66
C SER A 146 -28.88 21.09 12.93
N THR A 147 -28.67 19.80 12.68
CA THR A 147 -29.59 18.74 13.13
C THR A 147 -28.80 17.59 13.76
N GLN A 148 -29.14 17.38 15.04
CA GLN A 148 -28.91 16.26 15.97
C GLN A 148 -28.93 14.84 15.32
N PRO A 149 -28.33 13.81 15.97
CA PRO A 149 -27.82 12.60 15.32
C PRO A 149 -28.90 11.75 14.65
N ALA A 150 -28.86 11.69 13.32
CA ALA A 150 -29.60 10.70 12.55
C ALA A 150 -28.81 9.38 12.56
N ALA A 151 -29.50 8.30 12.93
CA ALA A 151 -29.05 6.93 12.83
C ALA A 151 -28.30 6.71 11.52
N GLN A 152 -26.99 6.47 11.63
CA GLN A 152 -26.12 6.26 10.49
C GLN A 152 -26.50 4.94 9.83
N LYS A 153 -27.09 5.05 8.64
CA LYS A 153 -27.27 3.95 7.70
C LYS A 153 -25.92 3.21 7.61
N ALA A 154 -25.92 1.93 7.98
CA ALA A 154 -24.72 1.11 7.92
C ALA A 154 -24.09 1.21 6.52
N PRO A 155 -22.75 1.21 6.41
CA PRO A 155 -22.07 1.14 5.13
C PRO A 155 -22.70 0.04 4.27
N ASP A 156 -22.98 0.31 3.00
CA ASP A 156 -23.42 -0.69 2.02
C ASP A 156 -22.31 -1.76 1.85
N ALA A 157 -22.24 -2.69 2.79
CA ALA A 157 -21.25 -3.74 2.85
C ALA A 157 -21.87 -5.01 2.26
N LYS A 158 -21.15 -5.63 1.31
CA LYS A 158 -21.39 -7.02 0.94
C LYS A 158 -20.74 -7.87 2.04
N PRO A 159 -21.50 -8.60 2.89
CA PRO A 159 -20.93 -9.25 4.06
C PRO A 159 -19.89 -10.32 3.68
N GLY A 160 -18.76 -10.34 4.39
CA GLY A 160 -17.84 -11.49 4.42
C GLY A 160 -16.98 -11.69 3.17
N LYS A 161 -16.50 -10.62 2.54
CA LYS A 161 -15.47 -10.71 1.49
C LYS A 161 -14.30 -9.79 1.82
N ALA A 162 -13.09 -10.36 1.82
CA ALA A 162 -11.87 -9.58 1.80
C ALA A 162 -11.84 -8.72 0.53
N GLY A 163 -11.26 -7.54 0.61
CA GLY A 163 -11.18 -6.64 -0.54
C GLY A 163 -10.78 -5.22 -0.18
N VAL A 164 -10.91 -4.31 -1.14
CA VAL A 164 -10.63 -2.89 -0.96
C VAL A 164 -11.94 -2.14 -0.77
N TYR A 165 -12.01 -1.30 0.27
CA TYR A 165 -13.14 -0.43 0.55
C TYR A 165 -12.73 1.04 0.43
N THR A 166 -13.56 1.84 -0.23
CA THR A 166 -13.37 3.29 -0.34
C THR A 166 -14.23 3.98 0.70
N ILE A 167 -13.57 4.72 1.61
CA ILE A 167 -14.22 5.44 2.71
C ILE A 167 -15.19 6.50 2.18
N LYS A 168 -16.41 6.48 2.71
CA LYS A 168 -17.48 7.44 2.42
C LYS A 168 -17.64 8.43 3.58
N SER A 169 -18.40 9.50 3.33
CA SER A 169 -18.71 10.49 4.35
C SER A 169 -19.44 9.86 5.54
N GLY A 170 -18.95 10.11 6.75
CA GLY A 170 -19.54 9.59 8.00
C GLY A 170 -19.08 8.18 8.41
N ASP A 171 -18.21 7.56 7.63
CA ASP A 171 -17.60 6.28 7.98
C ASP A 171 -16.58 6.43 9.12
N ASN A 172 -16.47 5.37 9.90
CA ASN A 172 -15.37 5.17 10.83
C ASN A 172 -15.00 3.68 10.86
N PHE A 173 -13.81 3.37 11.37
CA PHE A 173 -13.34 1.98 11.42
C PHE A 173 -14.29 1.07 12.20
N SER A 174 -14.92 1.55 13.29
CA SER A 174 -15.86 0.74 14.06
C SER A 174 -17.10 0.32 13.25
N LYS A 175 -17.67 1.24 12.46
CA LYS A 175 -18.81 0.95 11.58
C LYS A 175 -18.44 0.03 10.44
N ILE A 176 -17.28 0.25 9.84
CA ILE A 176 -16.78 -0.60 8.75
C ILE A 176 -16.50 -1.99 9.30
N ALA A 177 -15.80 -2.11 10.42
CA ALA A 177 -15.53 -3.38 11.08
C ALA A 177 -16.82 -4.16 11.39
N ALA A 178 -17.83 -3.48 11.96
CA ALA A 178 -19.14 -4.06 12.22
C ALA A 178 -19.86 -4.50 10.93
N ALA A 179 -19.83 -3.69 9.88
CA ALA A 179 -20.48 -3.99 8.61
C ALA A 179 -19.84 -5.19 7.89
N TYR A 180 -18.53 -5.35 8.00
CA TYR A 180 -17.77 -6.43 7.38
C TYR A 180 -17.55 -7.65 8.28
N LYS A 181 -18.06 -7.63 9.51
CA LYS A 181 -17.88 -8.69 10.53
C LYS A 181 -16.41 -9.01 10.80
N VAL A 182 -15.57 -7.98 10.87
CA VAL A 182 -14.16 -8.08 11.27
C VAL A 182 -13.95 -7.32 12.56
N THR A 183 -12.92 -7.66 13.32
CA THR A 183 -12.56 -6.89 14.53
C THR A 183 -11.82 -5.61 14.16
N LEU A 184 -11.89 -4.60 15.03
CA LEU A 184 -11.14 -3.35 14.86
C LEU A 184 -9.63 -3.62 14.77
N SER A 185 -9.13 -4.55 15.59
CA SER A 185 -7.72 -4.94 15.60
C SER A 185 -7.29 -5.57 14.27
N GLN A 186 -8.12 -6.46 13.70
CA GLN A 186 -7.84 -7.06 12.37
C GLN A 186 -7.83 -5.99 11.29
N LEU A 187 -8.79 -5.05 11.34
CA LEU A 187 -8.88 -3.97 10.37
C LEU A 187 -7.68 -3.01 10.47
N GLN A 188 -7.20 -2.71 11.68
CA GLN A 188 -6.00 -1.89 11.88
C GLN A 188 -4.73 -2.63 11.47
N ALA A 189 -4.61 -3.91 11.78
CA ALA A 189 -3.47 -4.73 11.39
C ALA A 189 -3.34 -4.87 9.87
N ALA A 190 -4.48 -4.97 9.16
CA ALA A 190 -4.51 -4.99 7.70
C ALA A 190 -4.15 -3.64 7.05
N ASN A 191 -4.16 -2.54 7.82
CA ASN A 191 -3.94 -1.17 7.32
C ASN A 191 -2.89 -0.43 8.16
N PRO A 192 -1.62 -0.90 8.16
CA PRO A 192 -0.56 -0.22 8.91
C PRO A 192 -0.35 1.20 8.39
N GLY A 193 -0.31 2.17 9.31
CA GLY A 193 -0.12 3.59 8.98
C GLY A 193 -1.40 4.40 8.74
N ILE A 194 -2.58 3.78 8.77
CA ILE A 194 -3.85 4.51 8.73
C ILE A 194 -4.33 4.82 10.16
N ASP A 195 -4.39 6.10 10.50
CA ASP A 195 -4.99 6.55 11.76
C ASP A 195 -6.52 6.50 11.67
N SER A 196 -7.13 5.63 12.47
CA SER A 196 -8.59 5.42 12.54
C SER A 196 -9.37 6.68 12.92
N ARG A 197 -8.71 7.70 13.51
CA ARG A 197 -9.31 8.99 13.86
C ARG A 197 -9.20 10.04 12.75
N ARG A 198 -8.40 9.78 11.70
CA ARG A 198 -8.09 10.74 10.63
C ARG A 198 -8.35 10.17 9.25
N LEU A 199 -9.51 9.55 9.08
CA LEU A 199 -9.94 8.97 7.82
C LEU A 199 -10.31 10.06 6.82
N ARG A 200 -9.91 9.89 5.56
CA ARG A 200 -10.26 10.79 4.46
C ARG A 200 -11.32 10.17 3.57
N ILE A 201 -12.29 10.96 3.15
CA ILE A 201 -13.29 10.54 2.16
C ILE A 201 -12.55 10.21 0.85
N GLY A 202 -12.87 9.08 0.23
CA GLY A 202 -12.19 8.57 -0.96
C GLY A 202 -10.91 7.77 -0.66
N GLN A 203 -10.49 7.68 0.60
CA GLN A 203 -9.36 6.85 1.00
C GLN A 203 -9.71 5.36 0.85
N GLN A 204 -8.81 4.60 0.25
CA GLN A 204 -8.95 3.15 0.14
C GLN A 204 -8.32 2.46 1.35
N ILE A 205 -9.02 1.48 1.89
CA ILE A 205 -8.55 0.61 2.98
C ILE A 205 -8.76 -0.85 2.60
N VAL A 206 -7.89 -1.71 3.12
CA VAL A 206 -7.98 -3.16 2.95
C VAL A 206 -8.90 -3.74 4.03
N ILE A 207 -9.92 -4.46 3.61
CA ILE A 207 -10.78 -5.24 4.50
C ILE A 207 -10.25 -6.68 4.52
N PRO A 208 -9.80 -7.20 5.68
CA PRO A 208 -9.36 -8.58 5.81
C PRO A 208 -10.54 -9.56 5.71
N ALA A 209 -10.26 -10.82 5.43
CA ALA A 209 -11.27 -11.87 5.56
C ALA A 209 -11.65 -12.02 7.04
N PRO A 210 -12.94 -12.26 7.36
CA PRO A 210 -13.33 -12.55 8.73
C PRO A 210 -12.68 -13.87 9.17
N SER A 211 -11.70 -13.79 10.07
CA SER A 211 -11.22 -14.95 10.82
C SER A 211 -12.09 -15.06 12.07
N ASN A 212 -13.01 -16.02 12.04
CA ASN A 212 -13.69 -16.52 13.24
C ASN A 212 -12.68 -17.17 14.18
#